data_AF-A0A1Y4TH30-F1
#
_entry.id   AF-A0A1Y4TH30-F1
#
_cell.length_a   1.000
_cell.length_b   1.000
_cell.length_c   1.000
_cell.angle_alpha   90.00
_cell.angle_beta   90.00
_cell.angle_gamma   90.00
#
_symmetry.space_group_name_H-M   'P 1'
#
loop_
_entity.id
_entity.type
_entity.pdbx_description
1 polymer ?
#
loop_
_entity_poly.entity_id
_entity_poly.type
_entity_poly.pdbx_seq_one_letter_code
_entity_poly.pdbx_strand_id
1 'polypeptide(L)'
;MAAANESRVLRFFGVEPAEVEQAAAGLAGRCGLAHVESRAQGAETLLALTAPPRALHRAGERLRRAFAGGLYGAGGDTLADCTAQALVGRDRLLACADPEALALLASRLEGRPGISRVFDFGAGSCLDAALMAKVDARVSRAPAQDPLADKLCRMQAAVHLTHADLVAGVLARDGDTLVLLARRKGCWVCSVPPEGSPALWLLDMIRRAAKRLPQAKGVRYCRAGRAHGAARRWRTRLLLALLLAAAVGLVLALQATGGDLSALPQLLRSLAGASQPPAHSGAIFL
;
A
#
# COMPACT_ATOMS: atom_id res chain seq x y z
N MET A 1 30.21 -12.80 37.46
CA MET A 1 30.64 -11.65 36.63
C MET A 1 29.45 -11.14 35.85
N ALA A 2 29.03 -9.89 36.04
CA ALA A 2 28.02 -9.29 35.17
C ALA A 2 28.61 -9.19 33.76
N ALA A 3 27.90 -9.70 32.75
CA ALA A 3 28.34 -9.60 31.37
C ALA A 3 28.43 -8.11 30.98
N ALA A 4 29.51 -7.73 30.29
CA ALA A 4 29.69 -6.36 29.82
C ALA A 4 28.55 -5.96 28.88
N ASN A 5 28.15 -4.69 28.94
CA ASN A 5 27.15 -4.14 28.05
C ASN A 5 27.72 -3.95 26.64
N GLU A 6 26.91 -4.25 25.64
CA GLU A 6 27.18 -3.96 24.23
C GLU A 6 26.14 -2.95 23.71
N SER A 7 26.47 -2.24 22.64
CA SER A 7 25.52 -1.38 21.91
C SER A 7 25.18 -2.00 20.55
N ARG A 8 23.90 -1.94 20.19
CA ARG A 8 23.40 -2.42 18.89
C ARG A 8 22.37 -1.45 18.33
N VAL A 9 22.59 -1.02 17.09
CA VAL A 9 21.64 -0.21 16.33
C VAL A 9 20.71 -1.11 15.54
N LEU A 10 19.40 -0.97 15.71
CA LEU A 10 18.36 -1.61 14.93
C LEU A 10 17.77 -0.60 13.95
N ARG A 11 17.47 -1.03 12.73
CA ARG A 11 17.03 -0.13 11.65
C ARG A 11 15.63 -0.47 11.19
N PHE A 12 14.74 0.51 11.22
CA PHE A 12 13.34 0.40 10.86
C PHE A 12 13.04 1.26 9.65
N PHE A 13 12.13 0.81 8.79
CA PHE A 13 11.62 1.63 7.68
C PHE A 13 10.11 1.51 7.55
N GLY A 14 9.43 2.64 7.32
CA GLY A 14 7.97 2.68 7.14
C GLY A 14 7.20 2.30 8.41
N VAL A 15 7.77 2.60 9.57
CA VAL A 15 7.17 2.48 10.90
C VAL A 15 7.22 3.86 11.55
N GLU A 16 6.14 4.27 12.20
CA GLU A 16 6.10 5.55 12.90
C GLU A 16 7.14 5.59 14.02
N PRO A 17 7.96 6.66 14.14
CA PRO A 17 8.99 6.76 15.17
C PRO A 17 8.43 6.55 16.59
N ALA A 18 7.27 7.11 16.88
CA ALA A 18 6.59 6.97 18.16
C ALA A 18 6.22 5.52 18.49
N GLU A 19 5.84 4.70 17.49
CA GLU A 19 5.55 3.27 17.69
C GLU A 19 6.84 2.51 18.08
N VAL A 20 7.97 2.83 17.44
CA VAL A 20 9.27 2.23 17.75
C VAL A 20 9.73 2.61 19.16
N GLU A 21 9.63 3.89 19.53
CA GLU A 21 9.99 4.40 20.85
C GLU A 21 9.14 3.80 21.96
N GLN A 22 7.82 3.73 21.76
CA GLN A 22 6.92 3.11 22.71
C GLN A 22 7.24 1.62 22.91
N ALA A 23 7.53 0.89 21.82
CA ALA A 23 7.93 -0.51 21.92
C ALA A 23 9.27 -0.67 22.65
N ALA A 24 10.24 0.20 22.39
CA ALA A 24 11.55 0.17 23.04
C ALA A 24 11.46 0.49 24.54
N ALA A 25 10.70 1.52 24.93
CA ALA A 25 10.42 1.86 26.33
C ALA A 25 9.75 0.68 27.06
N GLY A 26 8.78 0.03 26.42
CA GLY A 26 8.16 -1.18 26.94
C GLY A 26 9.13 -2.37 27.10
N LEU A 27 10.25 -2.40 26.37
CA LEU A 27 11.26 -3.45 26.51
C LEU A 27 12.31 -3.10 27.56
N ALA A 28 12.58 -1.83 27.83
CA ALA A 28 13.59 -1.38 28.78
C ALA A 28 13.43 -2.05 30.15
N GLY A 29 12.23 -1.96 30.74
CA GLY A 29 11.92 -2.58 32.03
C GLY A 29 11.83 -4.11 32.01
N ARG A 30 11.57 -4.75 30.84
CA ARG A 30 11.37 -6.20 30.74
C ARG A 30 12.63 -6.98 30.34
N CYS A 31 13.55 -6.32 29.66
CA CYS A 31 14.75 -6.94 29.12
C CYS A 31 16.03 -6.51 29.84
N GLY A 32 15.96 -5.51 30.73
CA GLY A 32 17.13 -4.95 31.42
C GLY A 32 18.00 -4.14 30.45
N LEU A 33 17.38 -3.27 29.66
CA LEU A 33 18.12 -2.39 28.76
C LEU A 33 18.72 -1.24 29.58
N ALA A 34 20.03 -1.04 29.45
CA ALA A 34 20.75 0.00 30.16
C ALA A 34 20.57 1.38 29.51
N HIS A 35 20.53 1.42 28.16
CA HIS A 35 20.28 2.66 27.42
C HIS A 35 19.47 2.38 26.15
N VAL A 36 18.61 3.34 25.80
CA VAL A 36 17.75 3.31 24.61
C VAL A 36 17.74 4.71 24.01
N GLU A 37 18.13 4.83 22.74
CA GLU A 37 18.11 6.08 21.99
C GLU A 37 17.48 5.84 20.61
N SER A 38 16.64 6.77 20.17
CA SER A 38 15.94 6.71 18.88
C SER A 38 16.28 7.94 18.06
N ARG A 39 16.48 7.75 16.75
CA ARG A 39 16.65 8.83 15.79
C ARG A 39 15.89 8.52 14.52
N ALA A 40 15.02 9.44 14.11
CA ALA A 40 14.28 9.35 12.86
C ALA A 40 14.91 10.25 11.78
N GLN A 41 14.90 9.76 10.54
CA GLN A 41 15.26 10.51 9.34
C GLN A 41 14.31 10.13 8.20
N GLY A 42 13.35 11.00 7.90
CA GLY A 42 12.27 10.70 6.96
C GLY A 42 11.48 9.47 7.43
N ALA A 43 11.40 8.44 6.59
CA ALA A 43 10.71 7.18 6.89
C ALA A 43 11.60 6.10 7.56
N GLU A 44 12.88 6.40 7.81
CA GLU A 44 13.80 5.50 8.52
C GLU A 44 13.92 5.90 9.99
N THR A 45 13.90 4.90 10.88
CA THR A 45 14.12 5.09 12.32
C THR A 45 15.26 4.17 12.77
N LEU A 46 16.27 4.73 13.42
CA LEU A 46 17.37 4.02 14.03
C LEU A 46 17.14 3.95 15.54
N LEU A 47 17.22 2.75 16.10
CA LEU A 47 17.06 2.49 17.53
C LEU A 47 18.35 1.89 18.08
N ALA A 48 19.10 2.66 18.85
CA ALA A 48 20.27 2.19 19.56
C ALA A 48 19.87 1.60 20.92
N LEU A 49 20.27 0.36 21.18
CA LEU A 49 20.04 -0.35 22.42
C LEU A 49 21.37 -0.71 23.06
N THR A 50 21.54 -0.40 24.34
CA THR A 50 22.70 -0.83 25.13
C THR A 50 22.27 -1.76 26.24
N ALA A 51 22.78 -2.99 26.27
CA ALA A 51 22.47 -3.99 27.28
C ALA A 51 23.44 -5.19 27.19
N PRO A 52 23.38 -6.16 28.13
CA PRO A 52 24.10 -7.42 27.97
C PRO A 52 23.64 -8.19 26.70
N PRO A 53 24.48 -9.00 26.05
CA PRO A 53 24.18 -9.61 24.74
C PRO A 53 22.88 -10.42 24.70
N ARG A 54 22.56 -11.15 25.77
CA ARG A 54 21.31 -11.92 25.90
C ARG A 54 20.08 -11.02 25.95
N ALA A 55 20.17 -9.86 26.60
CA ALA A 55 19.10 -8.88 26.65
C ALA A 55 18.85 -8.25 25.28
N LEU A 56 19.93 -7.87 24.58
CA LEU A 56 19.86 -7.35 23.20
C LEU A 56 19.23 -8.36 22.24
N HIS A 57 19.64 -9.62 22.30
CA HIS A 57 19.07 -10.67 21.47
C HIS A 57 17.55 -10.83 21.72
N ARG A 58 17.13 -10.91 22.99
CA ARG A 58 15.70 -11.00 23.35
C ARG A 58 14.91 -9.78 22.90
N ALA A 59 15.45 -8.57 23.07
CA ALA A 59 14.81 -7.33 22.63
C ALA A 59 14.66 -7.31 21.11
N GLY A 60 15.71 -7.69 20.38
CA GLY A 60 15.69 -7.81 18.92
C GLY A 60 14.63 -8.79 18.41
N GLU A 61 14.51 -9.98 19.00
CA GLU A 61 13.48 -10.96 18.63
C GLU A 61 12.05 -10.48 18.94
N ARG A 62 11.87 -9.70 20.00
CA ARG A 62 10.57 -9.09 20.32
C ARG A 62 10.22 -7.99 19.33
N LEU A 63 11.15 -7.10 19.03
CA LEU A 63 10.96 -6.02 18.06
C LEU A 63 10.72 -6.58 16.64
N ARG A 64 11.44 -7.62 16.23
CA ARG A 64 11.23 -8.25 14.92
C ARG A 64 9.83 -8.83 14.78
N ARG A 65 9.29 -9.42 15.85
CA ARG A 65 7.91 -9.93 15.87
C ARG A 65 6.87 -8.81 15.89
N ALA A 66 7.11 -7.75 16.67
CA ALA A 66 6.20 -6.60 16.74
C ALA A 66 6.13 -5.83 15.40
N PHE A 67 7.27 -5.66 14.74
CA PHE A 67 7.41 -4.89 13.51
C PHE A 67 7.77 -5.81 12.34
N ALA A 68 6.88 -6.74 12.01
CA ALA A 68 7.07 -7.63 10.89
C ALA A 68 7.27 -6.83 9.60
N GLY A 69 8.45 -6.93 9.00
CA GLY A 69 8.86 -6.10 7.86
C GLY A 69 9.34 -4.71 8.23
N GLY A 70 8.91 -4.10 9.34
CA GLY A 70 9.40 -2.81 9.81
C GLY A 70 10.89 -2.83 10.15
N LEU A 71 11.31 -3.77 11.00
CA LEU A 71 12.72 -4.00 11.32
C LEU A 71 13.41 -4.69 10.14
N TYR A 72 14.24 -3.95 9.41
CA TYR A 72 14.84 -4.45 8.17
C TYR A 72 16.28 -4.93 8.32
N GLY A 73 17.04 -4.36 9.26
CA GLY A 73 18.47 -4.65 9.44
C GLY A 73 19.01 -4.15 10.79
N ALA A 74 20.32 -4.33 10.99
CA ALA A 74 21.03 -3.86 12.18
C ALA A 74 22.43 -3.33 11.83
N GLY A 75 22.99 -2.48 12.69
CA GLY A 75 24.32 -1.91 12.51
C GLY A 75 24.48 -1.18 11.18
N GLY A 76 25.44 -1.62 10.37
CA GLY A 76 25.77 -1.04 9.07
C GLY A 76 24.87 -1.46 7.91
N ASP A 77 23.89 -2.35 8.12
CA ASP A 77 23.00 -2.80 7.06
C ASP A 77 22.29 -1.63 6.36
N THR A 78 22.32 -1.61 5.03
CA THR A 78 21.50 -0.66 4.26
C THR A 78 20.23 -1.35 3.72
N LEU A 79 19.20 -0.55 3.47
CA LEU A 79 17.96 -1.06 2.86
C LEU A 79 18.23 -1.70 1.49
N ALA A 80 19.19 -1.17 0.73
CA ALA A 80 19.60 -1.71 -0.55
C ALA A 80 20.22 -3.10 -0.42
N ASP A 81 21.13 -3.30 0.55
CA ASP A 81 21.74 -4.63 0.80
C ASP A 81 20.69 -5.64 1.24
N CYS A 82 19.80 -5.22 2.15
CA CYS A 82 18.70 -6.04 2.62
C CYS A 82 17.71 -6.39 1.50
N THR A 83 17.53 -5.51 0.52
CA THR A 83 16.67 -5.72 -0.65
C THR A 83 17.32 -6.70 -1.64
N ALA A 84 18.59 -6.51 -1.96
CA ALA A 84 19.34 -7.42 -2.82
C ALA A 84 19.36 -8.83 -2.23
N GLN A 85 19.69 -8.96 -0.93
CA GLN A 85 19.65 -10.24 -0.23
C GLN A 85 18.26 -10.87 -0.24
N ALA A 86 17.19 -10.07 -0.12
CA ALA A 86 15.81 -10.57 -0.16
C ALA A 86 15.43 -11.14 -1.53
N LEU A 87 15.79 -10.45 -2.61
CA LEU A 87 15.52 -10.89 -3.98
C LEU A 87 16.32 -12.15 -4.30
N VAL A 88 17.63 -12.10 -4.06
CA VAL A 88 18.57 -13.18 -4.36
C VAL A 88 18.26 -14.42 -3.53
N GLY A 89 18.07 -14.27 -2.22
CA GLY A 89 17.78 -15.38 -1.32
C GLY A 89 16.40 -16.01 -1.51
N ARG A 90 15.51 -15.39 -2.28
CA ARG A 90 14.16 -15.91 -2.60
C ARG A 90 13.94 -16.18 -4.08
N ASP A 91 14.99 -16.02 -4.88
CA ASP A 91 14.98 -16.16 -6.34
C ASP A 91 13.80 -15.40 -6.96
N ARG A 92 13.74 -14.09 -6.70
CA ARG A 92 12.66 -13.22 -7.15
C ARG A 92 13.12 -12.31 -8.27
N LEU A 93 12.59 -12.54 -9.48
CA LEU A 93 12.90 -11.69 -10.62
C LEU A 93 12.26 -10.30 -10.46
N LEU A 94 13.08 -9.28 -10.56
CA LEU A 94 12.70 -7.87 -10.54
C LEU A 94 12.86 -7.29 -11.94
N ALA A 95 11.89 -6.50 -12.38
CA ALA A 95 11.97 -5.67 -13.57
C ALA A 95 11.47 -4.25 -13.29
N CYS A 96 11.76 -3.32 -14.18
CA CYS A 96 11.23 -1.95 -14.13
C CYS A 96 10.27 -1.71 -15.30
N ALA A 97 9.15 -1.06 -15.02
CA ALA A 97 8.16 -0.67 -16.03
C ALA A 97 8.54 0.61 -16.77
N ASP A 98 9.47 1.39 -16.21
CA ASP A 98 9.86 2.71 -16.71
C ASP A 98 11.32 3.04 -16.33
N PRO A 99 12.00 3.89 -17.11
CA PRO A 99 13.37 4.32 -16.83
C PRO A 99 13.54 5.05 -15.50
N GLU A 100 12.52 5.75 -15.01
CA GLU A 100 12.57 6.49 -13.75
C GLU A 100 12.72 5.53 -12.56
N ALA A 101 11.93 4.46 -12.51
CA ALA A 101 12.08 3.40 -11.51
C ALA A 101 13.44 2.71 -11.62
N LEU A 102 13.92 2.49 -12.84
CA LEU A 102 15.26 1.95 -13.07
C LEU A 102 16.34 2.87 -12.48
N ALA A 103 16.27 4.18 -12.73
CA ALA A 103 17.25 5.14 -12.21
C ALA A 103 17.29 5.17 -10.67
N LEU A 104 16.13 5.05 -10.00
CA LEU A 104 16.05 4.96 -8.54
C LEU A 104 16.74 3.70 -7.99
N LEU A 105 16.66 2.58 -8.72
CA LEU A 105 17.09 1.27 -8.26
C LEU A 105 18.50 0.87 -8.70
N ALA A 106 18.89 1.13 -9.95
CA ALA A 106 20.12 0.65 -10.56
C ALA A 106 21.35 1.06 -9.75
N SER A 107 21.55 2.36 -9.55
CA SER A 107 22.66 2.92 -8.74
C SER A 107 22.73 2.37 -7.31
N ARG A 108 21.60 1.89 -6.78
CA ARG A 108 21.48 1.35 -5.42
C ARG A 108 21.52 -0.17 -5.37
N LEU A 109 21.45 -0.88 -6.48
CA LEU A 109 21.44 -2.34 -6.48
C LEU A 109 22.64 -2.92 -7.21
N GLU A 110 23.20 -2.18 -8.17
CA GLU A 110 24.38 -2.57 -8.92
C GLU A 110 25.58 -2.88 -8.00
N GLY A 111 26.37 -3.88 -8.41
CA GLY A 111 27.52 -4.38 -7.65
C GLY A 111 27.17 -5.23 -6.43
N ARG A 112 25.89 -5.37 -6.04
CA ARG A 112 25.52 -6.19 -4.87
C ARG A 112 25.64 -7.69 -5.15
N PRO A 113 26.03 -8.49 -4.15
CA PRO A 113 26.24 -9.92 -4.33
C PRO A 113 25.05 -10.64 -4.95
N GLY A 114 25.26 -11.22 -6.14
CA GLY A 114 24.29 -12.06 -6.84
C GLY A 114 23.09 -11.34 -7.45
N ILE A 115 23.02 -10.01 -7.38
CA ILE A 115 21.84 -9.24 -7.83
C ILE A 115 21.55 -9.39 -9.32
N SER A 116 22.60 -9.51 -10.15
CA SER A 116 22.50 -9.65 -11.61
C SER A 116 21.76 -10.91 -12.05
N ARG A 117 21.59 -11.91 -11.16
CA ARG A 117 20.80 -13.11 -11.43
C ARG A 117 19.30 -12.87 -11.38
N VAL A 118 18.88 -11.83 -10.65
CA VAL A 118 17.48 -11.56 -10.35
C VAL A 118 17.01 -10.17 -10.82
N PHE A 119 17.94 -9.33 -11.27
CA PHE A 119 17.65 -8.03 -11.86
C PHE A 119 18.65 -7.75 -12.99
N ASP A 120 18.13 -7.58 -14.19
CA ASP A 120 18.90 -7.36 -15.43
C ASP A 120 19.12 -5.88 -15.75
N PHE A 121 18.83 -5.00 -14.79
CA PHE A 121 18.95 -3.55 -14.92
C PHE A 121 18.17 -2.99 -16.12
N GLY A 122 17.01 -3.58 -16.42
CA GLY A 122 16.04 -3.06 -17.37
C GLY A 122 16.23 -3.53 -18.81
N ALA A 123 17.27 -4.33 -19.09
CA ALA A 123 17.58 -4.84 -20.42
C ALA A 123 16.41 -5.63 -21.05
N GLY A 124 15.74 -6.47 -20.28
CA GLY A 124 14.54 -7.22 -20.67
C GLY A 124 13.24 -6.57 -20.18
N SER A 125 13.24 -5.27 -19.87
CA SER A 125 12.04 -4.56 -19.44
C SER A 125 11.94 -3.14 -20.02
N CYS A 126 12.25 -2.09 -19.25
CA CYS A 126 12.01 -0.69 -19.61
C CYS A 126 12.96 -0.17 -20.70
N LEU A 127 14.10 -0.84 -20.91
CA LEU A 127 15.04 -0.51 -21.99
C LEU A 127 14.82 -1.38 -23.24
N ASP A 128 13.97 -2.40 -23.17
CA ASP A 128 13.57 -3.19 -24.35
C ASP A 128 12.45 -2.46 -25.11
N ALA A 129 12.81 -1.78 -26.20
CA ALA A 129 11.88 -1.05 -27.05
C ALA A 129 10.77 -1.95 -27.63
N ALA A 130 11.07 -3.20 -27.98
CA ALA A 130 10.08 -4.13 -28.55
C ALA A 130 9.08 -4.59 -27.48
N LEU A 131 9.53 -4.80 -26.25
CA LEU A 131 8.64 -5.11 -25.12
C LEU A 131 7.80 -3.89 -24.73
N MET A 132 8.37 -2.69 -24.70
CA MET A 132 7.64 -1.45 -24.41
C MET A 132 6.56 -1.15 -25.45
N ALA A 133 6.82 -1.38 -26.74
CA ALA A 133 5.78 -1.29 -27.77
C ALA A 133 4.60 -2.24 -27.52
N LYS A 134 4.87 -3.47 -27.05
CA LYS A 134 3.82 -4.44 -26.68
C LYS A 134 3.04 -4.02 -25.44
N VAL A 135 3.72 -3.40 -24.47
CA VAL A 135 3.09 -2.84 -23.27
C VAL A 135 2.14 -1.71 -23.65
N ASP A 136 2.60 -0.76 -24.46
CA ASP A 136 1.81 0.41 -24.86
C ASP A 136 0.59 -0.01 -25.69
N ALA A 137 0.74 -0.97 -26.60
CA ALA A 137 -0.37 -1.54 -27.38
C ALA A 137 -1.49 -2.16 -26.50
N ARG A 138 -1.18 -2.59 -25.27
CA ARG A 138 -2.18 -3.07 -24.30
C ARG A 138 -2.84 -1.94 -23.52
N VAL A 139 -2.11 -0.85 -23.26
CA VAL A 139 -2.62 0.31 -22.49
C VAL A 139 -3.59 1.14 -23.34
N SER A 140 -3.28 1.38 -24.62
CA SER A 140 -4.12 2.18 -25.53
C SER A 140 -5.54 1.65 -25.77
N ARG A 141 -5.84 0.42 -25.32
CA ARG A 141 -7.18 -0.19 -25.40
C ARG A 141 -8.11 0.26 -24.26
N ALA A 142 -7.61 0.98 -23.27
CA ALA A 142 -8.39 1.52 -22.16
C ALA A 142 -8.71 3.01 -22.38
N PRO A 143 -9.95 3.48 -22.11
CA PRO A 143 -10.27 4.91 -22.21
C PRO A 143 -9.53 5.69 -21.12
N ALA A 144 -8.52 6.46 -21.53
CA ALA A 144 -7.63 7.22 -20.66
C ALA A 144 -8.30 8.51 -20.15
N GLN A 145 -8.45 8.62 -18.82
CA GLN A 145 -8.82 9.87 -18.12
C GLN A 145 -8.08 10.03 -16.78
N ASP A 146 -7.38 9.00 -16.30
CA ASP A 146 -6.72 8.98 -14.99
C ASP A 146 -5.27 8.46 -15.14
N PRO A 147 -4.24 9.32 -14.98
CA PRO A 147 -2.84 8.93 -15.11
C PRO A 147 -2.43 7.75 -14.22
N LEU A 148 -3.04 7.61 -13.02
CA LEU A 148 -2.77 6.48 -12.14
C LEU A 148 -3.39 5.20 -12.69
N ALA A 149 -4.59 5.25 -13.27
CA ALA A 149 -5.21 4.09 -13.90
C ALA A 149 -4.38 3.60 -15.09
N ASP A 150 -3.91 4.52 -15.94
CA ASP A 150 -3.05 4.20 -17.08
C ASP A 150 -1.72 3.61 -16.62
N LYS A 151 -1.11 4.20 -15.59
CA LYS A 151 0.12 3.65 -14.99
C LYS A 151 -0.11 2.24 -14.48
N LEU A 152 -1.20 1.97 -13.79
CA LEU A 152 -1.50 0.64 -13.27
C LEU A 152 -1.75 -0.38 -14.38
N CYS A 153 -2.42 0.00 -15.46
CA CYS A 153 -2.56 -0.83 -16.65
C CYS A 153 -1.18 -1.16 -17.25
N ARG A 154 -0.30 -0.16 -17.40
CA ARG A 154 1.07 -0.34 -17.86
C ARG A 154 1.85 -1.29 -16.95
N MET A 155 1.77 -1.09 -15.64
CA MET A 155 2.42 -1.94 -14.63
C MET A 155 1.96 -3.40 -14.73
N GLN A 156 0.66 -3.66 -14.89
CA GLN A 156 0.14 -5.03 -15.06
C GLN A 156 0.56 -5.64 -16.40
N ALA A 157 0.53 -4.86 -17.49
CA ALA A 157 1.01 -5.32 -18.79
C ALA A 157 2.49 -5.71 -18.74
N ALA A 158 3.33 -4.90 -18.09
CA ALA A 158 4.75 -5.17 -17.89
C ALA A 158 4.97 -6.47 -17.11
N VAL A 159 4.29 -6.68 -15.97
CA VAL A 159 4.37 -7.95 -15.20
C VAL A 159 4.07 -9.17 -16.07
N HIS A 160 3.09 -9.08 -16.96
CA HIS A 160 2.71 -10.20 -17.82
C HIS A 160 3.68 -10.44 -18.98
N LEU A 161 4.39 -9.41 -19.45
CA LEU A 161 5.30 -9.50 -20.61
C LEU A 161 6.74 -9.81 -20.22
N THR A 162 7.21 -9.29 -19.09
CA THR A 162 8.57 -9.56 -18.60
C THR A 162 8.67 -10.89 -17.86
N HIS A 163 7.53 -11.48 -17.48
CA HIS A 163 7.44 -12.66 -16.62
C HIS A 163 8.11 -12.51 -15.24
N ALA A 164 8.50 -11.29 -14.85
CA ALA A 164 9.10 -11.02 -13.55
C ALA A 164 8.11 -11.28 -12.40
N ASP A 165 8.64 -11.63 -11.23
CA ASP A 165 7.82 -11.77 -10.01
C ASP A 165 7.30 -10.42 -9.53
N LEU A 166 8.16 -9.40 -9.67
CA LEU A 166 7.95 -8.04 -9.21
C LEU A 166 8.32 -7.06 -10.33
N VAL A 167 7.47 -6.05 -10.55
CA VAL A 167 7.76 -4.94 -11.45
C VAL A 167 7.65 -3.63 -10.70
N ALA A 168 8.73 -2.86 -10.68
CA ALA A 168 8.80 -1.53 -10.09
C ALA A 168 8.39 -0.45 -11.11
N GLY A 169 7.78 0.62 -10.63
CA GLY A 169 7.42 1.77 -11.46
C GLY A 169 7.23 3.04 -10.65
N VAL A 170 7.28 4.17 -11.34
CA VAL A 170 7.15 5.51 -10.74
C VAL A 170 6.14 6.36 -11.52
N LEU A 171 5.35 7.16 -10.80
CA LEU A 171 4.50 8.20 -11.41
C LEU A 171 4.71 9.51 -10.64
N ALA A 172 5.44 10.44 -11.25
CA ALA A 172 5.58 11.80 -10.75
C ALA A 172 4.27 12.59 -10.93
N ARG A 173 3.92 13.41 -9.94
CA ARG A 173 2.73 14.26 -9.93
C ARG A 173 3.09 15.59 -9.29
N ASP A 174 2.20 16.56 -9.44
CA ASP A 174 2.34 17.83 -8.73
C ASP A 174 2.24 17.60 -7.22
N GLY A 175 3.34 17.83 -6.51
CA GLY A 175 3.42 17.76 -5.05
C GLY A 175 3.70 16.38 -4.45
N ASP A 176 3.70 15.29 -5.22
CA ASP A 176 4.12 13.97 -4.74
C ASP A 176 4.70 13.05 -5.82
N THR A 177 5.38 11.99 -5.40
CA THR A 177 5.81 10.91 -6.29
C THR A 177 5.12 9.62 -5.85
N LEU A 178 4.36 8.99 -6.74
CA LEU A 178 3.85 7.65 -6.49
C LEU A 178 4.90 6.61 -6.86
N VAL A 179 5.23 5.73 -5.93
CA VAL A 179 6.01 4.52 -6.20
C VAL A 179 5.07 3.32 -6.25
N LEU A 180 5.30 2.46 -7.24
CA LEU A 180 4.44 1.34 -7.57
C LEU A 180 5.24 0.04 -7.60
N LEU A 181 4.66 -1.02 -7.06
CA LEU A 181 5.22 -2.37 -7.14
C LEU A 181 4.14 -3.35 -7.56
N ALA A 182 4.20 -3.80 -8.80
CA ALA A 182 3.26 -4.73 -9.37
C ALA A 182 3.71 -6.18 -9.23
N ARG A 183 2.71 -7.05 -9.09
CA ARG A 183 2.78 -8.50 -9.19
C ARG A 183 1.59 -8.98 -10.00
N ARG A 184 1.55 -10.27 -10.36
CA ARG A 184 0.47 -10.84 -11.19
C ARG A 184 -0.96 -10.57 -10.71
N LYS A 185 -1.16 -10.40 -9.39
CA LYS A 185 -2.51 -10.21 -8.79
C LYS A 185 -2.91 -8.75 -8.60
N GLY A 186 -2.02 -7.79 -8.88
CA GLY A 186 -2.27 -6.37 -8.66
C GLY A 186 -1.02 -5.60 -8.28
N CYS A 187 -1.20 -4.36 -7.85
CA CYS A 187 -0.12 -3.41 -7.61
C CYS A 187 -0.22 -2.80 -6.21
N TRP A 188 0.91 -2.71 -5.51
CA TRP A 188 1.03 -1.81 -4.37
C TRP A 188 1.36 -0.41 -4.86
N VAL A 189 0.84 0.61 -4.17
CA VAL A 189 1.03 2.02 -4.47
C VAL A 189 1.28 2.77 -3.17
N CYS A 190 2.33 3.58 -3.14
CA CYS A 190 2.66 4.47 -2.04
C CYS A 190 2.86 5.89 -2.59
N SER A 191 2.30 6.88 -1.91
CA SER A 191 2.58 8.30 -2.19
C SER A 191 3.76 8.72 -1.31
N VAL A 192 4.77 9.30 -1.95
CA VAL A 192 5.99 9.78 -1.31
C VAL A 192 6.00 11.30 -1.46
N PRO A 193 5.99 12.05 -0.35
CA PRO A 193 6.03 13.51 -0.40
C PRO A 193 7.42 14.00 -0.89
N PRO A 194 7.57 15.27 -1.29
CA PRO A 194 8.79 15.78 -1.92
C PRO A 194 10.05 15.65 -1.05
N GLU A 195 9.91 15.77 0.26
CA GLU A 195 10.98 15.58 1.25
C GLU A 195 11.33 14.10 1.49
N GLY A 196 10.48 13.19 1.01
CA GLY A 196 10.67 11.76 1.11
C GLY A 196 11.65 11.22 0.06
N SER A 197 12.08 9.97 0.25
CA SER A 197 12.94 9.27 -0.73
C SER A 197 12.14 8.19 -1.47
N PRO A 198 11.73 8.41 -2.73
CA PRO A 198 11.05 7.40 -3.54
C PRO A 198 11.86 6.11 -3.67
N ALA A 199 13.19 6.23 -3.78
CA ALA A 199 14.07 5.07 -3.89
C ALA A 199 14.02 4.17 -2.64
N LEU A 200 14.04 4.74 -1.43
CA LEU A 200 13.96 3.95 -0.21
C LEU A 200 12.60 3.28 -0.04
N TRP A 201 11.51 3.99 -0.35
CA TRP A 201 10.17 3.39 -0.33
C TRP A 201 10.04 2.23 -1.31
N LEU A 202 10.58 2.37 -2.52
CA LEU A 202 10.53 1.32 -3.53
C LEU A 202 11.38 0.10 -3.12
N LEU A 203 12.59 0.31 -2.57
CA LEU A 203 13.42 -0.75 -2.02
C LEU A 203 12.72 -1.50 -0.87
N ASP A 204 12.11 -0.78 0.06
CA ASP A 204 11.38 -1.39 1.17
C ASP A 204 10.20 -2.24 0.69
N MET A 205 9.42 -1.70 -0.26
CA MET A 205 8.30 -2.41 -0.86
C MET A 205 8.75 -3.69 -1.54
N ILE A 206 9.84 -3.65 -2.31
CA ILE A 206 10.44 -4.81 -2.99
C ILE A 206 10.90 -5.84 -1.97
N ARG A 207 11.70 -5.43 -0.97
CA ARG A 207 12.24 -6.29 0.08
C ARG A 207 11.12 -7.03 0.83
N ARG A 208 10.08 -6.31 1.24
CA ARG A 208 8.91 -6.89 1.94
C ARG A 208 8.17 -7.85 1.02
N ALA A 209 7.93 -7.50 -0.24
CA ALA A 209 7.25 -8.37 -1.19
C ALA A 209 8.03 -9.66 -1.46
N ALA A 210 9.34 -9.57 -1.68
CA ALA A 210 10.22 -10.73 -1.88
C ALA A 210 10.21 -11.67 -0.67
N LYS A 211 10.22 -11.09 0.55
CA LYS A 211 10.13 -11.84 1.81
C LYS A 211 8.71 -12.30 2.18
N ARG A 212 7.68 -11.87 1.44
CA ARG A 212 6.24 -12.08 1.73
C ARG A 212 5.81 -11.48 3.08
N LEU A 213 6.38 -10.35 3.43
CA LEU A 213 6.05 -9.59 4.64
C LEU A 213 4.91 -8.60 4.35
N PRO A 214 4.17 -8.16 5.39
CA PRO A 214 3.21 -7.08 5.23
C PRO A 214 3.91 -5.81 4.76
N GLN A 215 3.25 -5.07 3.86
CA GLN A 215 3.73 -3.77 3.41
C GLN A 215 3.59 -2.72 4.52
N ALA A 216 4.41 -1.67 4.45
CA ALA A 216 4.38 -0.56 5.40
C ALA A 216 3.03 0.15 5.42
N LYS A 217 2.73 0.82 6.55
CA LYS A 217 1.55 1.66 6.69
C LYS A 217 1.61 2.78 5.64
N GLY A 218 0.49 3.07 4.99
CA GLY A 218 0.43 4.02 3.87
C GLY A 218 0.60 3.40 2.48
N VAL A 219 1.08 2.15 2.37
CA VAL A 219 1.10 1.41 1.11
C VAL A 219 -0.27 0.77 0.85
N ARG A 220 -0.94 1.18 -0.23
CA ARG A 220 -2.25 0.67 -0.63
C ARG A 220 -2.11 -0.45 -1.65
N TYR A 221 -2.99 -1.45 -1.61
CA TYR A 221 -3.03 -2.51 -2.61
C TYR A 221 -4.21 -2.38 -3.56
N CYS A 222 -3.91 -2.46 -4.85
CA CYS A 222 -4.83 -2.26 -5.95
C CYS A 222 -4.92 -3.56 -6.75
N ARG A 223 -6.05 -4.25 -6.69
CA ARG A 223 -6.23 -5.55 -7.37
C ARG A 223 -6.22 -5.39 -8.89
N ALA A 224 -5.58 -6.33 -9.58
CA ALA A 224 -5.61 -6.41 -11.04
C ALA A 224 -7.07 -6.50 -11.54
N GLY A 225 -7.35 -5.86 -12.67
CA GLY A 225 -8.68 -5.86 -13.30
C GLY A 225 -9.75 -5.00 -12.61
N ARG A 226 -9.48 -4.42 -11.43
CA ARG A 226 -10.32 -3.33 -10.90
C ARG A 226 -9.74 -2.00 -11.36
N ALA A 227 -10.44 -1.33 -12.27
CA ALA A 227 -10.12 0.04 -12.64
C ALA A 227 -10.04 0.90 -11.37
N HIS A 228 -8.97 1.68 -11.21
CA HIS A 228 -9.02 2.83 -10.31
C HIS A 228 -10.20 3.70 -10.75
N GLY A 229 -11.10 4.01 -9.81
CA GLY A 229 -12.34 4.71 -10.14
C GLY A 229 -13.57 3.83 -10.43
N ALA A 230 -13.50 2.49 -10.39
CA ALA A 230 -14.72 1.65 -10.44
C ALA A 230 -15.71 1.99 -9.30
N ALA A 231 -15.19 2.37 -8.13
CA ALA A 231 -16.01 2.88 -7.02
C ALA A 231 -16.67 4.23 -7.35
N ARG A 232 -16.00 5.12 -8.10
CA ARG A 232 -16.57 6.39 -8.56
C ARG A 232 -17.69 6.15 -9.57
N ARG A 233 -17.49 5.23 -10.52
CA ARG A 233 -18.50 4.81 -11.51
C ARG A 233 -19.71 4.12 -10.89
N TRP A 234 -19.51 3.31 -9.85
CA TRP A 234 -20.62 2.71 -9.11
C TRP A 234 -21.42 3.75 -8.31
N ARG A 235 -20.72 4.68 -7.64
CA ARG A 235 -21.37 5.79 -6.92
C ARG A 235 -22.16 6.70 -7.86
N THR A 236 -21.62 7.05 -9.04
CA THR A 236 -22.36 7.87 -10.01
C THR A 236 -23.55 7.12 -10.61
N ARG A 237 -23.41 5.81 -10.90
CA ARG A 237 -24.55 4.97 -11.33
C ARG A 237 -25.62 4.84 -10.25
N LEU A 238 -25.23 4.71 -8.99
CA LEU A 238 -26.15 4.67 -7.85
C LEU A 238 -26.87 6.01 -7.68
N LEU A 239 -26.15 7.13 -7.79
CA LEU A 239 -26.74 8.47 -7.73
C LEU A 239 -27.72 8.71 -8.90
N LEU A 240 -27.36 8.30 -10.11
CA LEU A 240 -28.25 8.35 -11.28
C LEU A 240 -29.50 7.48 -11.08
N ALA A 241 -29.35 6.28 -10.55
CA ALA A 241 -30.48 5.40 -10.25
C ALA A 241 -31.39 6.00 -9.16
N LEU A 242 -30.82 6.62 -8.12
CA LEU A 242 -31.59 7.33 -7.09
C LEU A 242 -32.32 8.55 -7.64
N LEU A 243 -31.68 9.33 -8.52
CA LEU A 243 -32.31 10.46 -9.21
C LEU A 243 -33.47 10.02 -10.10
N LEU A 244 -33.29 8.94 -10.87
CA LEU A 244 -34.36 8.35 -11.69
C LEU A 244 -35.51 7.85 -10.82
N ALA A 245 -35.23 7.15 -9.73
CA ALA A 245 -36.26 6.69 -8.79
C ALA A 245 -37.03 7.86 -8.17
N ALA A 246 -36.34 8.94 -7.79
CA ALA A 246 -36.96 10.16 -7.27
C ALA A 246 -37.83 10.86 -8.33
N ALA A 247 -37.37 10.93 -9.58
CA ALA A 247 -38.14 11.50 -10.68
C ALA A 247 -39.40 10.69 -10.99
N VAL A 248 -39.31 9.35 -11.01
CA VAL A 248 -40.48 8.47 -11.19
C VAL A 248 -41.46 8.64 -10.03
N GLY A 249 -40.97 8.68 -8.79
CA GLY A 249 -41.80 8.94 -7.61
C GLY A 249 -42.52 10.30 -7.69
N LEU A 250 -41.84 11.34 -8.17
CA LEU A 250 -42.42 12.67 -8.34
C LEU A 250 -43.51 12.68 -9.43
N VAL A 251 -43.30 11.99 -10.56
CA VAL A 251 -44.29 11.87 -11.63
C VAL A 251 -45.53 11.12 -11.13
N LEU A 252 -45.36 10.01 -10.40
CA LEU A 252 -46.47 9.26 -9.82
C LEU A 252 -47.25 10.09 -8.79
N ALA A 253 -46.55 10.87 -7.96
CA ALA A 253 -47.20 11.75 -6.99
C ALA A 253 -48.01 12.86 -7.68
N LEU A 254 -47.48 13.46 -8.75
CA LEU A 254 -48.19 14.45 -9.56
C LEU A 254 -49.44 13.87 -10.26
N GLN A 255 -49.36 12.63 -10.75
CA GLN A 255 -50.52 11.94 -11.33
C GLN A 255 -51.59 11.67 -10.26
N ALA A 256 -51.18 11.24 -9.06
CA ALA A 256 -52.08 10.97 -7.95
C ALA A 256 -52.73 12.24 -7.37
N THR A 257 -52.05 13.40 -7.43
CA THR A 257 -52.60 14.69 -6.96
C THR A 257 -53.26 15.51 -8.06
N GLY A 258 -53.40 14.99 -9.28
CA GLY A 258 -53.97 15.72 -10.41
C GLY A 258 -53.17 16.97 -10.80
N GLY A 259 -51.87 17.00 -10.49
CA GLY A 259 -50.97 18.12 -10.75
C GLY A 259 -50.89 19.16 -9.63
N ASP A 260 -51.64 19.00 -8.54
CA ASP A 260 -51.58 19.92 -7.39
C ASP A 260 -50.43 19.54 -6.43
N LEU A 261 -49.36 20.33 -6.45
CA LEU A 261 -48.17 20.14 -5.62
C LEU A 261 -48.43 20.46 -4.13
N SER A 262 -49.52 21.15 -3.80
CA SER A 262 -49.87 21.51 -2.42
C SER A 262 -50.41 20.33 -1.59
N ALA A 263 -50.87 19.25 -2.25
CA ALA A 263 -51.40 18.04 -1.63
C ALA A 263 -50.31 17.01 -1.24
N LEU A 264 -49.08 17.18 -1.75
CA LEU A 264 -47.95 16.29 -1.51
C LEU A 264 -47.59 16.08 0.00
N PRO A 265 -47.62 17.12 0.86
CA PRO A 265 -47.35 16.96 2.29
C PRO A 265 -48.39 16.08 3.01
N GLN A 266 -49.64 16.05 2.53
CA GLN A 266 -50.70 15.23 3.12
C GLN A 266 -50.56 13.75 2.71
N LEU A 267 -50.19 13.47 1.46
CA LEU A 267 -49.88 12.12 0.98
C LEU A 267 -48.66 11.49 1.66
N LEU A 268 -47.61 12.28 1.93
CA LEU A 268 -46.46 11.78 2.66
C LEU A 268 -46.79 11.47 4.12
N ARG A 269 -47.67 12.25 4.75
CA ARG A 269 -48.16 11.97 6.11
C ARG A 269 -49.07 10.75 6.17
N SER A 270 -49.90 10.50 5.16
CA SER A 270 -50.76 9.31 5.11
C SER A 270 -49.96 8.03 4.90
N LEU A 271 -48.93 8.06 4.05
CA LEU A 271 -48.01 6.93 3.85
C LEU A 271 -47.12 6.68 5.08
N ALA A 272 -46.68 7.73 5.77
CA ALA A 272 -45.97 7.61 7.04
C ALA A 272 -46.88 7.06 8.16
N GLY A 273 -48.14 7.49 8.22
CA GLY A 273 -49.13 6.98 9.17
C GLY A 273 -49.58 5.54 8.92
N ALA A 274 -49.57 5.09 7.66
CA ALA A 274 -49.91 3.71 7.29
C ALA A 274 -48.79 2.69 7.63
N SER A 275 -47.59 3.15 8.00
CA SER A 275 -46.45 2.29 8.35
C SER A 275 -46.41 1.84 9.81
N GLN A 276 -47.45 2.13 10.59
CA GLN A 276 -47.57 1.69 11.98
C GLN A 276 -48.05 0.23 12.03
N PRO A 277 -47.24 -0.73 12.50
CA PRO A 277 -47.65 -2.13 12.52
C PRO A 277 -48.83 -2.34 13.49
N PRO A 278 -49.75 -3.29 13.21
CA PRO A 278 -50.91 -3.52 14.05
C PRO A 278 -50.47 -3.95 15.46
N ALA A 279 -51.05 -3.31 16.48
CA ALA A 279 -50.88 -3.71 17.87
C ALA A 279 -51.43 -5.14 18.05
N HIS A 280 -50.55 -6.10 18.34
CA HIS A 280 -50.96 -7.44 18.72
C HIS A 280 -51.66 -7.38 20.08
N SER A 281 -52.98 -7.60 20.08
CA SER A 281 -53.76 -7.86 21.29
C SER A 281 -53.24 -9.12 21.96
N GLY A 282 -52.86 -9.00 23.24
CA GLY A 282 -52.40 -10.09 24.07
C GLY A 282 -53.47 -11.17 24.22
N ALA A 283 -53.10 -12.41 23.91
CA ALA A 283 -53.82 -13.59 24.35
C ALA A 283 -53.58 -13.77 25.86
N ILE A 284 -54.68 -13.75 26.61
CA ILE A 284 -54.77 -14.06 28.05
C ILE A 284 -54.60 -15.57 28.20
N PHE A 285 -53.60 -16.01 28.97
CA PHE A 285 -53.59 -17.34 29.57
C PHE A 285 -53.99 -17.21 31.05
N LEU A 286 -55.10 -17.86 31.39
CA LEU A 286 -55.37 -18.40 32.73
C LEU A 286 -54.51 -19.63 32.96
#